data_AF-A0A0F4XD87-F1
#
_entry.id   AF-A0A0F4XD87-F1
#
_cell.length_a   1.000
_cell.length_b   1.000
_cell.length_c   1.000
_cell.angle_alpha   90.00
_cell.angle_beta   90.00
_cell.angle_gamma   90.00
#
_symmetry.space_group_name_H-M   'P 1'
#
loop_
_entity.id
_entity.type
_entity.pdbx_description
1 polymer ?
#
loop_
_entity_poly.entity_id
_entity_poly.type
_entity_poly.pdbx_seq_one_letter_code
_entity_poly.pdbx_strand_id
1 'polypeptide(L)'
;MNENGTITYTATLTDANGNPVTAQNGPVTVTLDSGKTITIATGASSGVLDVAVGNDVYQGPTTVTESIASASGGNLEAIAPNTAPVSTVVSDVNDTTSVTLTATPTVNENGTITYTATLTDANGNPVTAQNGPVTVTLDSGKTITIAAGASSGVLDVVVVNDVYQGPTTVTESISTATGGNLEATAPNPAPVSTRASDVNDTPPVTLTATPTVNENGTITYTATLTDANGNPVTAQNGPVTVTLDSGKTITIAAGASSGV
;
A
#
# COMPACT_ATOMS: atom_id res chain seq x y z
N MET A 1 20.10 -15.37 19.76
CA MET A 1 20.07 -13.88 19.75
C MET A 1 19.08 -13.43 18.70
N ASN A 2 18.72 -12.16 18.64
CA ASN A 2 17.77 -11.70 17.62
C ASN A 2 18.49 -11.09 16.41
N GLU A 3 17.77 -10.93 15.30
CA GLU A 3 18.12 -10.00 14.22
C GLU A 3 18.35 -8.58 14.77
N ASN A 4 19.11 -7.77 14.02
CA ASN A 4 19.72 -6.50 14.48
C ASN A 4 20.74 -6.65 15.64
N GLY A 5 21.05 -7.88 16.06
CA GLY A 5 22.07 -8.18 17.06
C GLY A 5 23.50 -8.29 16.50
N THR A 6 24.43 -8.66 17.37
CA THR A 6 25.85 -8.84 17.02
C THR A 6 26.35 -10.19 17.55
N ILE A 7 26.80 -11.08 16.67
CA ILE A 7 27.51 -12.31 17.05
C ILE A 7 28.95 -11.94 17.41
N THR A 8 29.36 -12.23 18.65
CA THR A 8 30.75 -12.08 19.09
C THR A 8 31.44 -13.44 19.03
N TYR A 9 32.35 -13.61 18.08
CA TYR A 9 33.26 -14.76 18.03
C TYR A 9 34.50 -14.48 18.87
N THR A 10 34.80 -15.37 19.82
CA THR A 10 35.98 -15.25 20.68
C THR A 10 36.96 -16.37 20.37
N ALA A 11 38.19 -16.02 19.99
CA ALA A 11 39.29 -16.97 19.89
C ALA A 11 40.18 -16.86 21.14
N THR A 12 40.57 -18.00 21.71
CA THR A 12 41.45 -18.07 22.88
C THR A 12 42.66 -18.97 22.60
N LEU A 13 43.81 -18.59 23.15
CA LEU A 13 45.04 -19.38 23.13
C LEU A 13 45.20 -20.07 24.48
N THR A 14 45.28 -21.39 24.46
CA THR A 14 45.50 -22.21 25.64
C THR A 14 46.55 -23.28 25.37
N ASP A 15 47.27 -23.68 26.42
CA ASP A 15 48.17 -24.84 26.35
C ASP A 15 47.38 -26.16 26.45
N ALA A 16 48.07 -27.29 26.36
CA ALA A 16 47.44 -28.62 26.46
C ALA A 16 46.75 -28.89 27.81
N ASN A 17 47.05 -28.11 28.85
CA ASN A 17 46.43 -28.19 30.17
C ASN A 17 45.27 -27.18 30.33
N GLY A 18 44.98 -26.38 29.30
CA GLY A 18 43.95 -25.35 29.33
C GLY A 18 44.38 -24.01 29.94
N ASN A 19 45.68 -23.83 30.25
CA ASN A 19 46.17 -22.55 30.78
C ASN A 19 46.26 -21.50 29.67
N PRO A 20 45.92 -20.23 29.92
CA PRO A 20 46.07 -19.17 28.93
C PRO A 20 47.51 -19.01 28.44
N VAL A 21 47.69 -18.94 27.13
CA VAL A 21 48.97 -18.63 26.46
C VAL A 21 48.84 -17.27 25.79
N THR A 22 49.91 -16.47 25.78
CA THR A 22 49.89 -15.15 25.14
C THR A 22 50.63 -15.17 23.82
N ALA A 23 50.13 -14.42 22.83
CA ALA A 23 50.84 -14.19 21.58
C ALA A 23 52.14 -13.40 21.85
N GLN A 24 53.27 -13.79 21.25
CA GLN A 24 54.57 -13.15 21.45
C GLN A 24 55.15 -12.67 20.13
N ASN A 25 55.94 -11.58 20.16
CA ASN A 25 56.66 -11.04 18.99
C ASN A 25 55.81 -10.86 17.71
N GLY A 26 54.50 -10.63 17.88
CA GLY A 26 53.52 -10.49 16.79
C GLY A 26 52.14 -11.00 17.23
N PRO A 27 51.07 -10.63 16.51
CA PRO A 27 49.73 -11.15 16.79
C PRO A 27 49.58 -12.60 16.31
N VAL A 28 48.58 -13.31 16.85
CA VAL A 28 48.02 -14.50 16.21
C VAL A 28 46.82 -14.07 15.37
N THR A 29 46.79 -14.49 14.11
CA THR A 29 45.64 -14.34 13.23
C THR A 29 44.91 -15.67 13.14
N VAL A 30 43.63 -15.66 13.52
CA VAL A 30 42.71 -16.79 13.39
C VAL A 30 41.78 -16.50 12.22
N THR A 31 41.87 -17.28 11.15
CA THR A 31 41.00 -17.19 9.98
C THR A 31 39.85 -18.16 10.14
N LEU A 32 38.63 -17.66 9.99
CA LEU A 32 37.40 -18.43 10.04
C LEU A 32 37.02 -18.96 8.64
N ASP A 33 36.13 -19.94 8.55
CA ASP A 33 35.71 -20.56 7.29
C ASP A 33 34.94 -19.62 6.36
N SER A 34 34.29 -18.58 6.89
CA SER A 34 33.76 -17.45 6.09
C SER A 34 34.84 -16.54 5.48
N GLY A 35 36.12 -16.75 5.81
CA GLY A 35 37.24 -15.90 5.41
C GLY A 35 37.45 -14.66 6.29
N LYS A 36 36.60 -14.43 7.31
CA LYS A 36 36.83 -13.40 8.32
C LYS A 36 38.00 -13.75 9.23
N THR A 37 38.56 -12.76 9.92
CA THR A 37 39.73 -12.97 10.80
C THR A 37 39.50 -12.40 12.20
N ILE A 38 39.85 -13.18 13.22
CA ILE A 38 40.03 -12.71 14.61
C ILE A 38 41.52 -12.47 14.84
N THR A 39 41.88 -11.31 15.39
CA THR A 39 43.27 -10.98 15.75
C THR A 39 43.43 -11.07 17.26
N ILE A 40 44.34 -11.92 17.72
CA ILE A 40 44.80 -11.97 19.10
C ILE A 40 46.07 -11.12 19.16
N ALA A 41 45.97 -9.95 19.79
CA ALA A 41 47.08 -8.99 19.85
C ALA A 41 48.29 -9.56 20.59
N THR A 42 49.49 -9.06 20.27
CA THR A 42 50.71 -9.38 21.02
C THR A 42 50.52 -9.12 22.52
N GLY A 43 50.89 -10.06 23.37
CA GLY A 43 50.71 -10.02 24.81
C GLY A 43 49.33 -10.46 25.29
N ALA A 44 48.35 -10.66 24.40
CA ALA A 44 47.02 -11.14 24.74
C ALA A 44 46.89 -12.66 24.54
N SER A 45 45.95 -13.27 25.27
CA SER A 45 45.56 -14.68 25.14
C SER A 45 44.20 -14.88 24.47
N SER A 46 43.52 -13.79 24.11
CA SER A 46 42.24 -13.84 23.41
C SER A 46 42.04 -12.66 22.49
N GLY A 47 41.17 -12.85 21.51
CA GLY A 47 40.74 -11.84 20.56
C GLY A 47 39.27 -12.06 20.22
N VAL A 48 38.62 -11.00 19.77
CA VAL A 48 37.20 -11.03 19.43
C VAL A 48 36.96 -10.51 18.02
N LEU A 49 35.92 -11.03 17.38
CA LEU A 49 35.34 -10.50 16.15
C LEU A 49 33.84 -10.37 16.36
N ASP A 50 33.36 -9.14 16.24
CA ASP A 50 31.93 -8.83 16.24
C ASP A 50 31.41 -8.84 14.80
N VAL A 51 30.33 -9.59 14.56
CA VAL A 51 29.64 -9.70 13.28
C VAL A 51 28.19 -9.29 13.47
N ALA A 52 27.81 -8.17 12.85
CA ALA A 52 26.42 -7.73 12.84
C ALA A 52 25.53 -8.74 12.13
N VAL A 53 24.36 -8.97 12.69
CA VAL A 53 23.30 -9.80 12.11
C VAL A 53 22.32 -8.87 11.41
N GLY A 54 22.02 -9.17 10.14
CA GLY A 54 21.02 -8.42 9.37
C GLY A 54 19.61 -8.59 9.95
N ASN A 55 18.69 -7.79 9.42
CA ASN A 55 17.26 -7.87 9.68
C ASN A 55 16.53 -7.62 8.37
N ASP A 56 15.45 -8.34 8.13
CA ASP A 56 14.59 -8.09 6.99
C ASP A 56 13.13 -8.42 7.30
N VAL A 57 12.22 -8.04 6.40
CA VAL A 57 10.77 -8.09 6.61
C VAL A 57 10.15 -9.43 6.13
N TYR A 58 10.97 -10.38 5.66
CA TYR A 58 10.52 -11.53 4.89
C TYR A 58 11.07 -12.89 5.35
N GLN A 59 12.25 -12.92 5.97
CA GLN A 59 12.97 -14.14 6.33
C GLN A 59 12.81 -14.44 7.82
N GLY A 60 12.28 -15.62 8.11
CA GLY A 60 12.19 -16.11 9.48
C GLY A 60 13.53 -16.51 10.10
N PRO A 61 13.51 -17.13 11.29
CA PRO A 61 14.71 -17.42 12.07
C PRO A 61 15.77 -18.22 11.30
N THR A 62 17.03 -17.84 11.46
CA THR A 62 18.17 -18.48 10.78
C THR A 62 19.20 -19.03 11.77
N THR A 63 20.08 -19.93 11.32
CA THR A 63 21.21 -20.41 12.12
C THR A 63 22.51 -20.08 11.41
N VAL A 64 23.36 -19.29 12.07
CA VAL A 64 24.69 -18.95 11.57
C VAL A 64 25.67 -19.96 12.14
N THR A 65 26.48 -20.57 11.27
CA THR A 65 27.51 -21.53 11.66
C THR A 65 28.86 -21.06 11.15
N GLU A 66 29.87 -21.18 11.98
CA GLU A 66 31.24 -20.74 11.68
C GLU A 66 32.23 -21.70 12.33
N SER A 67 33.41 -21.87 11.73
CA SER A 67 34.49 -22.69 12.25
C SER A 67 35.85 -22.03 12.01
N ILE A 68 36.88 -22.45 12.74
CA ILE A 68 38.24 -21.99 12.47
C ILE A 68 38.78 -22.76 11.26
N ALA A 69 39.17 -22.03 10.22
CA ALA A 69 39.85 -22.60 9.05
C ALA A 69 41.36 -22.74 9.28
N SER A 70 42.00 -21.73 9.87
CA SER A 70 43.43 -21.75 10.20
C SER A 70 43.78 -20.75 11.29
N ALA A 71 44.87 -20.97 12.02
CA ALA A 71 45.46 -19.98 12.89
C ALA A 71 46.98 -19.99 12.79
N SER A 72 47.60 -18.81 12.77
CA SER A 72 49.06 -18.66 12.62
C SER A 72 49.57 -17.37 13.26
N GLY A 73 50.87 -17.30 13.55
CA GLY A 73 51.53 -16.12 14.13
C GLY A 73 51.87 -16.27 15.60
N GLY A 74 52.07 -15.14 16.29
CA GLY A 74 52.30 -15.09 17.74
C GLY A 74 53.61 -15.71 18.24
N ASN A 75 54.56 -16.02 17.35
CA ASN A 75 55.84 -16.66 17.69
C ASN A 75 55.68 -17.91 18.57
N LEU A 76 54.62 -18.69 18.32
CA LEU A 76 54.35 -19.97 18.97
C LEU A 76 54.97 -21.10 18.14
N GLU A 77 55.53 -22.11 18.79
CA GLU A 77 56.19 -23.25 18.13
C GLU A 77 55.21 -24.07 17.30
N ALA A 78 53.96 -24.17 17.74
CA ALA A 78 52.86 -24.79 17.03
C ALA A 78 51.51 -24.20 17.49
N ILE A 79 50.55 -24.12 16.57
CA ILE A 79 49.15 -23.83 16.88
C ILE A 79 48.31 -24.97 16.30
N ALA A 80 47.43 -25.54 17.12
CA ALA A 80 46.47 -26.55 16.71
C ALA A 80 45.06 -25.96 16.77
N PRO A 81 44.51 -25.44 15.65
CA PRO A 81 43.17 -24.86 15.65
C PRO A 81 42.09 -25.90 15.97
N ASN A 82 41.13 -25.55 16.82
CA ASN A 82 39.91 -26.33 16.97
C ASN A 82 38.95 -26.00 15.82
N THR A 83 38.83 -26.91 14.85
CA THR A 83 38.01 -26.72 13.65
C THR A 83 36.56 -27.18 13.84
N ALA A 84 36.14 -27.51 15.07
CA ALA A 84 34.75 -27.84 15.34
C ALA A 84 33.88 -26.59 15.10
N PRO A 85 32.76 -26.71 14.35
CA PRO A 85 31.88 -25.58 14.10
C PRO A 85 31.18 -25.15 15.38
N VAL A 86 30.97 -23.85 15.51
CA VAL A 86 30.05 -23.25 16.48
C VAL A 86 28.84 -22.71 15.72
N SER A 87 27.66 -22.88 16.31
CA SER A 87 26.41 -22.41 15.71
C SER A 87 25.69 -21.47 16.66
N THR A 88 25.09 -20.43 16.09
CA THR A 88 24.27 -19.48 16.82
C THR A 88 22.91 -19.37 16.15
N VAL A 89 21.85 -19.61 16.92
CA VAL A 89 20.48 -19.41 16.45
C VAL A 89 20.16 -17.92 16.53
N VAL A 90 19.76 -17.38 15.38
CA VAL A 90 19.25 -16.03 15.21
C VAL A 90 17.73 -16.13 15.14
N SER A 91 17.08 -15.65 16.19
CA SER A 91 15.65 -15.45 16.23
C SER A 91 15.28 -14.24 15.38
N ASP A 92 14.21 -14.39 14.62
CA ASP A 92 13.60 -13.35 13.80
C ASP A 92 13.00 -12.21 14.65
N VAL A 93 13.03 -10.99 14.12
CA VAL A 93 12.38 -9.80 14.69
C VAL A 93 11.21 -9.42 13.81
N ASN A 94 10.01 -9.63 14.34
CA ASN A 94 8.78 -9.36 13.60
C ASN A 94 8.62 -7.87 13.20
N ASP A 95 8.86 -7.57 11.94
CA ASP A 95 8.73 -6.26 11.33
C ASP A 95 7.28 -5.91 10.97
N THR A 96 6.87 -4.69 11.31
CA THR A 96 5.53 -4.18 11.00
C THR A 96 5.56 -3.33 9.73
N THR A 97 4.83 -3.77 8.71
CA THR A 97 4.57 -3.00 7.48
C THR A 97 3.24 -2.26 7.60
N SER A 98 3.30 -0.93 7.52
CA SER A 98 2.11 -0.07 7.49
C SER A 98 1.47 -0.07 6.09
N VAL A 99 0.14 -0.12 6.03
CA VAL A 99 -0.62 0.07 4.79
C VAL A 99 -1.45 1.33 4.91
N THR A 100 -1.19 2.31 4.05
CA THR A 100 -1.90 3.59 4.03
C THR A 100 -2.71 3.77 2.75
N LEU A 101 -3.79 4.55 2.83
CA LEU A 101 -4.66 4.87 1.70
C LEU A 101 -4.60 6.38 1.43
N THR A 102 -4.56 6.76 0.17
CA THR A 102 -4.81 8.13 -0.30
C THR A 102 -5.86 8.11 -1.40
N ALA A 103 -6.52 9.25 -1.62
CA ALA A 103 -7.50 9.43 -2.69
C ALA A 103 -7.29 10.78 -3.39
N THR A 104 -7.72 10.89 -4.65
CA THR A 104 -7.82 12.19 -5.33
C THR A 104 -8.72 13.13 -4.51
N PRO A 105 -8.27 14.33 -4.10
CA PRO A 105 -9.01 15.15 -3.13
C PRO A 105 -10.29 15.78 -3.68
N THR A 106 -10.30 16.11 -4.98
CA THR A 106 -11.44 16.73 -5.66
C THR A 106 -11.55 16.23 -7.08
N VAL A 107 -12.77 15.93 -7.52
CA VAL A 107 -13.12 15.58 -8.90
C VAL A 107 -14.44 16.26 -9.27
N ASN A 108 -14.78 16.31 -10.55
CA ASN A 108 -16.15 16.58 -10.98
C ASN A 108 -16.91 15.25 -11.12
N GLU A 109 -18.24 15.29 -11.19
CA GLU A 109 -19.02 14.18 -11.73
C GLU A 109 -18.56 13.81 -13.16
N ASN A 110 -18.67 12.54 -13.51
CA ASN A 110 -17.97 11.87 -14.62
C ASN A 110 -16.43 11.85 -14.49
N GLY A 111 -15.87 12.41 -13.42
CA GLY A 111 -14.46 12.30 -13.07
C GLY A 111 -14.12 10.95 -12.46
N THR A 112 -12.83 10.72 -12.22
CA THR A 112 -12.31 9.48 -11.63
C THR A 112 -11.61 9.78 -10.32
N ILE A 113 -12.03 9.10 -9.26
CA ILE A 113 -11.31 9.03 -7.98
C ILE A 113 -10.27 7.93 -8.11
N THR A 114 -9.00 8.27 -7.89
CA THR A 114 -7.91 7.30 -7.82
C THR A 114 -7.56 7.07 -6.36
N TYR A 115 -7.82 5.86 -5.87
CA TYR A 115 -7.37 5.40 -4.57
C TYR A 115 -6.00 4.75 -4.70
N THR A 116 -5.04 5.13 -3.86
CA THR A 116 -3.70 4.55 -3.84
C THR A 116 -3.40 3.93 -2.48
N ALA A 117 -3.12 2.63 -2.45
CA ALA A 117 -2.63 1.95 -1.26
C ALA A 117 -1.09 1.87 -1.30
N THR A 118 -0.41 2.14 -0.18
CA THR A 118 1.06 2.16 -0.09
C THR A 118 1.56 1.37 1.12
N LEU A 119 2.62 0.57 0.92
CA LEU A 119 3.33 -0.21 1.93
C LEU A 119 4.58 0.53 2.40
N THR A 120 4.74 0.74 3.71
CA THR A 120 5.95 1.34 4.29
C THR A 120 6.41 0.65 5.57
N ASP A 121 7.71 0.72 5.86
CA ASP A 121 8.27 0.33 7.15
C ASP A 121 7.96 1.39 8.24
N ALA A 122 8.45 1.16 9.46
CA ALA A 122 8.29 2.07 10.59
C ALA A 122 8.93 3.46 10.40
N ASN A 123 9.90 3.58 9.48
CA ASN A 123 10.59 4.82 9.14
C ASN A 123 9.98 5.52 7.92
N GLY A 124 8.94 4.95 7.31
CA GLY A 124 8.30 5.46 6.10
C GLY A 124 9.00 5.08 4.80
N ASN A 125 9.97 4.16 4.82
CA ASN A 125 10.60 3.66 3.59
C ASN A 125 9.68 2.68 2.87
N PRO A 126 9.69 2.63 1.52
CA PRO A 126 8.88 1.68 0.77
C PRO A 126 9.24 0.22 1.09
N VAL A 127 8.21 -0.60 1.32
CA VAL A 127 8.31 -2.06 1.44
C VAL A 127 7.61 -2.68 0.24
N THR A 128 8.18 -3.75 -0.33
CA THR A 128 7.59 -4.41 -1.51
C THR A 128 6.83 -5.67 -1.12
N ALA A 129 5.71 -5.94 -1.78
CA ALA A 129 5.06 -7.25 -1.67
C ALA A 129 5.98 -8.35 -2.24
N GLN A 130 6.18 -9.45 -1.52
CA GLN A 130 7.01 -10.58 -1.96
C GLN A 130 6.20 -11.87 -2.01
N ASN A 131 6.62 -12.81 -2.86
CA ASN A 131 6.01 -14.14 -3.00
C ASN A 131 4.48 -14.15 -3.24
N GLY A 132 3.92 -13.04 -3.72
CA GLY A 132 2.49 -12.85 -3.94
C GLY A 132 2.10 -11.36 -3.82
N PRO A 133 0.89 -10.98 -4.26
CA PRO A 133 0.41 -9.62 -4.08
C PRO A 133 -0.06 -9.36 -2.64
N VAL A 134 -0.16 -8.09 -2.27
CA VAL A 134 -1.00 -7.65 -1.15
C VAL A 134 -2.38 -7.26 -1.69
N THR A 135 -3.43 -7.82 -1.11
CA THR A 135 -4.82 -7.43 -1.37
C THR A 135 -5.30 -6.52 -0.25
N VAL A 136 -5.62 -5.28 -0.59
CA VAL A 136 -6.17 -4.27 0.32
C VAL A 136 -7.67 -4.17 0.06
N THR A 137 -8.48 -4.49 1.05
CA THR A 137 -9.95 -4.40 0.97
C THR A 137 -10.39 -3.10 1.63
N LEU A 138 -11.18 -2.31 0.92
CA LEU A 138 -11.79 -1.08 1.40
C LEU A 138 -13.10 -1.38 2.15
N ASP A 139 -13.59 -0.45 2.95
CA ASP A 139 -14.86 -0.55 3.69
C ASP A 139 -16.08 -0.69 2.77
N SER A 140 -16.03 -0.17 1.53
CA SER A 140 -17.04 -0.45 0.51
C SER A 140 -17.02 -1.87 -0.07
N GLY A 141 -16.02 -2.69 0.31
CA GLY A 141 -15.79 -4.03 -0.25
C GLY A 141 -15.02 -4.06 -1.57
N LYS A 142 -14.63 -2.89 -2.12
CA LYS A 142 -13.70 -2.83 -3.27
C LYS A 142 -12.29 -3.25 -2.84
N THR A 143 -11.48 -3.67 -3.80
CA THR A 143 -10.12 -4.14 -3.53
C THR A 143 -9.08 -3.39 -4.36
N ILE A 144 -7.98 -3.00 -3.74
CA ILE A 144 -6.75 -2.55 -4.38
C ILE A 144 -5.74 -3.71 -4.34
N THR A 145 -5.13 -4.02 -5.48
CA THR A 145 -4.06 -5.03 -5.56
C THR A 145 -2.71 -4.33 -5.65
N ILE A 146 -1.82 -4.60 -4.70
CA ILE A 146 -0.40 -4.25 -4.77
C ILE A 146 0.34 -5.47 -5.30
N ALA A 147 0.84 -5.37 -6.52
CA ALA A 147 1.49 -6.50 -7.20
C ALA A 147 2.78 -6.94 -6.49
N ALA A 148 3.18 -8.20 -6.67
CA ALA A 148 4.48 -8.68 -6.21
C ALA A 148 5.62 -7.82 -6.82
N GLY A 149 6.59 -7.45 -6.00
CA GLY A 149 7.67 -6.52 -6.33
C GLY A 149 7.30 -5.04 -6.25
N ALA A 150 6.03 -4.69 -6.01
CA ALA A 150 5.57 -3.31 -5.89
C ALA A 150 5.34 -2.91 -4.42
N SER A 151 5.48 -1.62 -4.13
CA SER A 151 5.16 -1.01 -2.83
C SER A 151 3.84 -0.23 -2.82
N SER A 152 3.17 -0.12 -3.97
CA SER A 152 1.89 0.55 -4.09
C SER A 152 1.00 -0.07 -5.17
N GLY A 153 -0.30 0.18 -5.05
CA GLY A 153 -1.33 -0.24 -6.00
C GLY A 153 -2.43 0.81 -6.08
N VAL A 154 -3.19 0.79 -7.18
CA VAL A 154 -4.23 1.79 -7.46
C VAL A 154 -5.58 1.14 -7.77
N LEU A 155 -6.65 1.86 -7.46
CA LEU A 155 -8.02 1.57 -7.88
C LEU A 155 -8.67 2.86 -8.35
N ASP A 156 -9.15 2.86 -9.60
CA ASP A 156 -9.90 3.96 -10.18
C ASP A 156 -11.40 3.70 -10.07
N VAL A 157 -12.14 4.70 -9.57
CA VAL A 157 -13.60 4.67 -9.41
C VAL A 157 -14.20 5.89 -10.08
N VAL A 158 -15.10 5.68 -11.03
CA VAL A 158 -15.81 6.76 -11.72
C VAL A 158 -16.93 7.30 -10.83
N VAL A 159 -17.00 8.62 -10.69
CA VAL A 159 -18.14 9.30 -10.09
C VAL A 159 -19.22 9.46 -11.14
N VAL A 160 -20.40 8.94 -10.87
CA VAL A 160 -21.54 9.00 -11.81
C VAL A 160 -22.17 10.38 -11.74
N ASN A 161 -22.50 10.96 -12.90
CA ASN A 161 -23.29 12.19 -12.99
C ASN A 161 -24.79 11.91 -12.82
N ASP A 162 -25.51 12.86 -12.24
CA ASP A 162 -26.96 12.89 -12.30
C ASP A 162 -27.53 14.31 -12.32
N VAL A 163 -28.75 14.44 -12.84
CA VAL A 163 -29.41 15.73 -13.10
C VAL A 163 -29.86 16.45 -11.83
N TYR A 164 -29.81 15.81 -10.66
CA TYR A 164 -30.57 16.24 -9.48
C TYR A 164 -29.72 16.47 -8.23
N GLN A 165 -28.70 15.65 -8.00
CA GLN A 165 -27.85 15.72 -6.82
C GLN A 165 -26.78 16.76 -7.05
N GLY A 166 -26.64 17.68 -6.09
CA GLY A 166 -25.53 18.61 -6.08
C GLY A 166 -24.23 17.95 -5.60
N PRO A 167 -23.21 18.75 -5.26
CA PRO A 167 -21.89 18.22 -4.87
C PRO A 167 -21.97 17.20 -3.74
N THR A 168 -21.27 16.08 -3.90
CA THR A 168 -21.23 14.98 -2.92
C THR A 168 -19.83 14.77 -2.35
N THR A 169 -19.74 14.07 -1.21
CA THR A 169 -18.45 13.62 -0.64
C THR A 169 -18.43 12.10 -0.63
N VAL A 170 -17.44 11.51 -1.31
CA VAL A 170 -17.19 10.07 -1.27
C VAL A 170 -16.10 9.82 -0.23
N THR A 171 -16.32 8.86 0.66
CA THR A 171 -15.37 8.49 1.71
C THR A 171 -15.11 6.99 1.66
N GLU A 172 -13.85 6.60 1.77
CA GLU A 172 -13.42 5.20 1.87
C GLU A 172 -12.36 5.06 2.96
N SER A 173 -12.24 3.87 3.52
CA SER A 173 -11.18 3.52 4.47
C SER A 173 -10.68 2.09 4.22
N ILE A 174 -9.49 1.76 4.73
CA ILE A 174 -8.99 0.38 4.64
C ILE A 174 -9.72 -0.48 5.69
N SER A 175 -10.36 -1.56 5.24
CA SER A 175 -10.93 -2.58 6.10
C SER A 175 -9.88 -3.64 6.48
N THR A 176 -9.19 -4.20 5.49
CA THR A 176 -8.14 -5.22 5.70
C THR A 176 -7.02 -5.09 4.66
N ALA A 177 -5.83 -5.58 4.99
CA ALA A 177 -4.77 -5.81 4.02
C ALA A 177 -4.10 -7.16 4.33
N THR A 178 -3.93 -8.01 3.32
CA THR A 178 -3.40 -9.38 3.49
C THR A 178 -2.52 -9.79 2.32
N GLY A 179 -1.56 -10.69 2.56
CA GLY A 179 -0.67 -11.24 1.52
C GLY A 179 0.73 -10.61 1.52
N GLY A 180 1.43 -10.73 0.40
CA GLY A 180 2.74 -10.10 0.18
C GLY A 180 3.92 -10.65 0.98
N ASN A 181 3.78 -11.79 1.67
CA ASN A 181 4.83 -12.42 2.49
C ASN A 181 5.49 -11.44 3.48
N LEU A 182 4.68 -10.54 4.05
CA LEU A 182 5.10 -9.61 5.09
C LEU A 182 4.92 -10.29 6.45
N GLU A 183 5.86 -10.10 7.37
CA GLU A 183 5.78 -10.66 8.73
C GLU A 183 4.58 -10.17 9.52
N ALA A 184 4.39 -8.85 9.58
CA ALA A 184 3.18 -8.24 10.10
C ALA A 184 2.69 -7.08 9.23
N THR A 185 1.39 -7.05 8.99
CA THR A 185 0.71 -5.97 8.26
C THR A 185 -0.15 -5.16 9.22
N ALA A 186 0.00 -3.84 9.20
CA ALA A 186 -0.77 -2.88 9.97
C ALA A 186 -1.56 -1.94 9.03
N PRO A 187 -2.79 -2.29 8.65
CA PRO A 187 -3.66 -1.40 7.89
C PRO A 187 -4.03 -0.16 8.69
N ASN A 188 -3.93 1.02 8.09
CA ASN A 188 -4.41 2.27 8.69
C ASN A 188 -5.89 2.49 8.33
N PRO A 189 -6.82 2.44 9.32
CA PRO A 189 -8.25 2.59 9.07
C PRO A 189 -8.71 4.04 8.92
N ALA A 190 -7.79 5.02 8.90
CA ALA A 190 -8.14 6.42 8.72
C ALA A 190 -8.88 6.62 7.37
N PRO A 191 -10.08 7.24 7.38
CA PRO A 191 -10.83 7.47 6.17
C PRO A 191 -10.16 8.55 5.30
N VAL A 192 -10.22 8.35 3.99
CA VAL A 192 -9.90 9.35 2.97
C VAL A 192 -11.17 9.81 2.30
N SER A 193 -11.22 11.08 1.91
CA SER A 193 -12.40 11.67 1.29
C SER A 193 -12.07 12.40 0.00
N THR A 194 -13.02 12.36 -0.91
CA THR A 194 -13.00 13.07 -2.18
C THR A 194 -14.27 13.89 -2.30
N ARG A 195 -14.13 15.19 -2.57
CA ARG A 195 -15.28 16.02 -2.92
C ARG A 195 -15.55 15.92 -4.42
N ALA A 196 -16.73 15.44 -4.78
CA ALA A 196 -17.24 15.46 -6.14
C ALA A 196 -18.05 16.74 -6.35
N SER A 197 -17.57 17.58 -7.26
CA SER A 197 -18.28 18.77 -7.72
C SER A 197 -19.31 18.40 -8.77
N ASP A 198 -20.50 18.95 -8.58
CA ASP A 198 -21.64 18.89 -9.50
C ASP A 198 -21.28 19.47 -10.88
N VAL A 199 -21.76 18.81 -11.94
CA VAL A 199 -21.65 19.31 -13.31
C VAL A 199 -23.00 19.78 -13.81
N ASN A 200 -23.02 20.96 -14.42
CA ASN A 200 -24.29 21.56 -14.83
C ASN A 200 -24.97 20.76 -15.95
N ASP A 201 -26.07 20.11 -15.64
CA ASP A 201 -26.93 19.44 -16.61
C ASP A 201 -27.88 20.40 -17.33
N THR A 202 -28.19 20.09 -18.59
CA THR A 202 -29.14 20.86 -19.42
C THR A 202 -30.13 19.91 -20.10
N PRO A 203 -31.17 19.44 -19.39
CA PRO A 203 -32.15 18.54 -19.98
C PRO A 203 -32.93 19.24 -21.10
N PRO A 204 -33.01 18.67 -22.32
CA PRO A 204 -33.82 19.24 -23.39
C PRO A 204 -35.32 19.19 -23.07
N VAL A 205 -36.04 20.17 -23.62
CA VAL A 205 -37.52 20.18 -23.69
C VAL A 205 -37.93 19.90 -25.13
N THR A 206 -38.76 18.89 -25.33
CA THR A 206 -39.39 18.60 -26.63
C THR A 206 -40.84 19.04 -26.63
N LEU A 207 -41.32 19.55 -27.77
CA LEU A 207 -42.71 19.96 -27.95
C LEU A 207 -43.36 19.08 -29.02
N THR A 208 -44.48 18.46 -28.67
CA THR A 208 -45.33 17.71 -29.61
C THR A 208 -46.70 18.36 -29.70
N ALA A 209 -47.41 18.11 -30.79
CA ALA A 209 -48.78 18.59 -30.98
C ALA A 209 -49.63 17.49 -31.63
N THR A 210 -50.94 17.56 -31.45
CA THR A 210 -51.89 16.75 -32.23
C THR A 210 -51.65 16.94 -33.73
N PRO A 211 -51.28 15.90 -34.50
CA PRO A 211 -50.75 16.06 -35.87
C PRO A 211 -51.75 16.63 -36.88
N THR A 212 -53.03 16.30 -36.70
CA THR A 212 -54.11 16.74 -37.58
C THR A 212 -55.36 16.99 -36.75
N VAL A 213 -56.08 18.06 -37.07
CA VAL A 213 -57.40 18.37 -36.51
C VAL A 213 -58.33 18.75 -37.65
N ASN A 214 -59.63 18.46 -37.51
CA ASN A 214 -60.64 19.01 -38.40
C ASN A 214 -60.82 20.51 -38.13
N GLU A 215 -61.45 21.23 -39.05
CA GLU A 215 -61.89 22.60 -38.77
C GLU A 215 -62.73 22.66 -37.49
N ASN A 216 -62.47 23.66 -36.65
CA ASN A 216 -63.01 23.81 -35.29
C ASN A 216 -62.56 22.74 -34.28
N GLY A 217 -61.54 21.94 -34.61
CA GLY A 217 -60.89 21.03 -33.67
C GLY A 217 -59.90 21.74 -32.74
N THR A 218 -59.57 21.09 -31.62
CA THR A 218 -58.59 21.58 -30.63
C THR A 218 -57.21 21.01 -30.92
N ILE A 219 -56.19 21.87 -31.01
CA ILE A 219 -54.79 21.44 -31.03
C ILE A 219 -54.31 21.34 -29.58
N THR A 220 -53.85 20.15 -29.17
CA THR A 220 -53.19 19.98 -27.88
C THR A 220 -51.69 19.96 -28.09
N TYR A 221 -50.98 20.83 -27.37
CA TYR A 221 -49.53 20.84 -27.31
C TYR A 221 -49.07 20.09 -26.06
N THR A 222 -47.96 19.37 -26.14
CA THR A 222 -47.38 18.67 -24.98
C THR A 222 -45.89 18.95 -24.94
N ALA A 223 -45.43 19.59 -23.86
CA ALA A 223 -44.01 19.77 -23.60
C ALA A 223 -43.50 18.64 -22.70
N THR A 224 -42.35 18.05 -23.05
CA THR A 224 -41.75 16.92 -22.33
C THR A 224 -40.28 17.21 -22.02
N LEU A 225 -39.88 17.06 -20.76
CA LEU A 225 -38.50 17.09 -20.29
C LEU A 225 -37.87 15.70 -20.46
N THR A 226 -36.71 15.65 -21.10
CA THR A 226 -35.96 14.41 -21.28
C THR A 226 -34.48 14.59 -20.94
N ASP A 227 -33.76 13.50 -20.70
CA ASP A 227 -32.30 13.49 -20.69
C ASP A 227 -31.74 13.50 -22.13
N ALA A 228 -30.41 13.45 -22.26
CA ALA A 228 -29.74 13.39 -23.57
C ALA A 228 -30.06 12.12 -24.38
N ASN A 229 -30.56 11.06 -23.73
CA ASN A 229 -30.94 9.79 -24.35
C ASN A 229 -32.45 9.69 -24.62
N GLY A 230 -33.23 10.74 -24.31
CA GLY A 230 -34.68 10.77 -24.49
C GLY A 230 -35.48 10.12 -23.35
N ASN A 231 -34.86 9.76 -22.22
CA ASN A 231 -35.58 9.24 -21.07
C ASN A 231 -36.27 10.39 -20.32
N PRO A 232 -37.46 10.18 -19.72
CA PRO A 232 -38.16 11.23 -18.97
C PRO A 232 -37.32 11.75 -17.79
N VAL A 233 -37.25 13.08 -17.67
CA VAL A 233 -36.66 13.79 -16.51
C VAL A 233 -37.78 14.61 -15.88
N THR A 234 -37.91 14.56 -14.55
CA THR A 234 -38.94 15.34 -13.83
C THR A 234 -38.45 16.74 -13.48
N ALA A 235 -39.36 17.72 -13.53
CA ALA A 235 -39.13 19.04 -12.97
C ALA A 235 -38.94 18.95 -11.44
N GLN A 236 -37.83 19.45 -10.92
CA GLN A 236 -37.55 19.51 -9.48
C GLN A 236 -37.46 20.96 -9.00
N ASN A 237 -37.69 21.18 -7.70
CA ASN A 237 -37.61 22.50 -7.06
C ASN A 237 -38.56 23.57 -7.62
N GLY A 238 -39.62 23.17 -8.33
CA GLY A 238 -40.64 24.06 -8.87
C GLY A 238 -41.17 23.59 -10.21
N PRO A 239 -42.26 24.21 -10.73
CA PRO A 239 -42.74 23.93 -12.07
C PRO A 239 -41.82 24.55 -13.13
N VAL A 240 -41.75 23.90 -14.30
CA VAL A 240 -41.10 24.46 -15.50
C VAL A 240 -42.16 25.10 -16.39
N THR A 241 -41.94 26.34 -16.81
CA THR A 241 -42.84 27.06 -17.73
C THR A 241 -42.23 27.07 -19.12
N VAL A 242 -42.97 26.54 -20.10
CA VAL A 242 -42.61 26.54 -21.51
C VAL A 242 -43.48 27.57 -22.22
N THR A 243 -42.87 28.64 -22.71
CA THR A 243 -43.58 29.70 -23.46
C THR A 243 -43.52 29.40 -24.96
N LEU A 244 -44.67 29.24 -25.58
CA LEU A 244 -44.82 29.05 -27.02
C LEU A 244 -44.62 30.38 -27.77
N ASP A 245 -44.32 30.32 -29.06
CA ASP A 245 -44.23 31.48 -29.94
C ASP A 245 -45.51 32.34 -29.96
N SER A 246 -46.66 31.71 -29.76
CA SER A 246 -47.96 32.36 -29.63
C SER A 246 -48.14 33.14 -28.32
N GLY A 247 -47.17 33.11 -27.42
CA GLY A 247 -47.23 33.70 -26.08
C GLY A 247 -48.00 32.88 -25.05
N LYS A 248 -48.62 31.75 -25.44
CA LYS A 248 -49.24 30.80 -24.50
C LYS A 248 -48.18 30.03 -23.73
N THR A 249 -48.53 29.55 -22.55
CA THR A 249 -47.62 28.80 -21.67
C THR A 249 -48.12 27.39 -21.42
N ILE A 250 -47.21 26.42 -21.45
CA ILE A 250 -47.40 25.07 -20.92
C ILE A 250 -46.66 24.99 -19.59
N THR A 251 -47.29 24.45 -18.56
CA THR A 251 -46.65 24.24 -17.26
C THR A 251 -46.39 22.77 -17.03
N ILE A 252 -45.12 22.40 -16.88
CA ILE A 252 -44.71 21.08 -16.39
C ILE A 252 -44.66 21.19 -14.86
N ALA A 253 -45.59 20.53 -14.18
CA ALA A 253 -45.68 20.58 -12.72
C ALA A 253 -44.42 19.96 -12.06
N ALA A 254 -44.11 20.39 -10.84
CA ALA A 254 -43.06 19.74 -10.05
C ALA A 254 -43.35 18.24 -9.89
N GLY A 255 -42.33 17.40 -10.06
CA GLY A 255 -42.43 15.94 -10.09
C GLY A 255 -42.96 15.35 -11.40
N ALA A 256 -43.40 16.18 -12.37
CA ALA A 256 -43.82 15.72 -13.68
C ALA A 256 -42.70 15.86 -14.71
N SER A 257 -42.70 14.98 -15.71
CA SER A 257 -41.81 15.06 -16.89
C SER A 257 -42.50 15.68 -18.11
N SER A 258 -43.79 15.98 -18.03
CA SER A 258 -44.54 16.58 -19.13
C SER A 258 -45.69 17.48 -18.66
N GLY A 259 -46.10 18.40 -19.51
CA GLY A 259 -47.25 19.30 -19.33
C GLY A 259 -47.99 19.52 -20.64
N VAL A 260 -49.26 19.94 -20.55
CA VAL A 260 -50.16 20.26 -21.67
C VAL A 260 -50.73 21.66 -21.56
#